data_AF-A0A957KH78-F1
#
_entry.id   AF-A0A957KH78-F1
#
_cell.length_a   1.000
_cell.length_b   1.000
_cell.length_c   1.000
_cell.angle_alpha   90.00
_cell.angle_beta   90.00
_cell.angle_gamma   90.00
#
_symmetry.space_group_name_H-M   'P 1'
#
loop_
_entity.id
_entity.type
_entity.pdbx_description
1 polymer ?
#
loop_
_entity_poly.entity_id
_entity_poly.type
_entity_poly.pdbx_seq_one_letter_code
_entity_poly.pdbx_strand_id
1 'polypeptide(L)'
;AFLYVAVHLLIFVWLDYLLDLDLILDAIFEKRYALAGFAAFLILLPLAITSTTWAQRKLGKRWRALHRWVYLAGLLAILHYVWLVKEAYSKPAFYGGLLLLLLLLRLKPIKLKIGQWQRQWRRARLAG
;
A
#
# COMPACT_ATOMS: atom_id res chain seq x y z
N ALA A 1 -3.97 3.91 9.67
CA ALA A 1 -3.87 4.37 8.27
C ALA A 1 -3.20 5.74 8.19
N PHE A 2 -3.80 6.82 8.72
CA PHE A 2 -3.23 8.17 8.61
C PHE A 2 -1.80 8.30 9.17
N LEU A 3 -1.52 7.73 10.35
CA LEU A 3 -0.16 7.74 10.93
C LEU A 3 0.88 7.14 9.98
N TYR A 4 0.55 6.04 9.30
CA TYR A 4 1.43 5.41 8.32
C TYR A 4 1.69 6.32 7.11
N VAL A 5 0.64 6.98 6.61
CA VAL A 5 0.76 7.96 5.52
C VAL A 5 1.59 9.17 5.95
N ALA A 6 1.42 9.65 7.18
CA ALA A 6 2.20 10.75 7.74
C ALA A 6 3.68 10.40 7.88
N VAL A 7 4.00 9.19 8.37
CA VAL A 7 5.36 8.68 8.43
C VAL A 7 5.94 8.51 7.03
N HIS A 8 5.17 8.01 6.07
CA HIS A 8 5.58 7.89 4.67
C HIS A 8 5.95 9.25 4.07
N LEU A 9 5.11 10.27 4.28
CA LEU A 9 5.39 11.63 3.81
C LEU A 9 6.57 12.25 4.55
N LEU A 10 6.75 11.96 5.84
CA LEU A 10 7.90 12.40 6.61
C LEU A 10 9.20 11.81 6.08
N ILE A 11 9.23 10.52 5.73
CA ILE A 11 10.37 9.87 5.10
C ILE A 11 10.70 10.56 3.77
N PHE A 12 9.70 10.82 2.93
CA PHE A 12 9.87 11.53 1.67
C PHE A 12 10.48 12.93 1.89
N VAL A 13 9.88 13.74 2.76
CA VAL A 13 10.33 15.12 3.01
C VAL A 13 11.71 15.18 3.69
N TRP A 14 11.97 14.30 4.65
CA TRP A 14 13.18 14.35 5.47
C TRP A 14 14.34 13.55 4.88
N LEU A 15 14.12 12.29 4.49
CA LEU A 15 15.20 11.40 4.05
C LEU A 15 15.50 11.53 2.55
N ASP A 16 14.47 11.67 1.71
CA ASP A 16 14.68 11.74 0.25
C ASP A 16 15.09 13.15 -0.21
N TYR A 17 14.53 14.19 0.42
CA TYR A 17 14.73 15.59 0.01
C TYR A 17 15.36 16.50 1.07
N LEU A 18 15.72 15.97 2.25
CA LEU A 18 16.45 16.73 3.29
C LEU A 18 15.83 18.09 3.67
N LEU A 19 14.49 18.21 3.61
CA LEU A 19 13.73 19.45 3.82
C LEU A 19 13.97 20.56 2.78
N ASP A 20 14.56 20.23 1.62
CA ASP A 20 14.66 21.16 0.50
C ASP A 20 13.28 21.36 -0.16
N LEU A 21 12.64 22.48 0.18
CA LEU A 21 11.26 22.77 -0.23
C LEU A 21 11.13 22.94 -1.75
N ASP A 22 12.15 23.46 -2.42
CA ASP A 22 12.10 23.70 -3.86
C ASP A 22 12.11 22.34 -4.59
N LEU A 23 13.03 21.44 -4.20
CA LEU A 23 13.09 20.10 -4.77
C LEU A 23 11.84 19.26 -4.46
N ILE A 24 11.24 19.43 -3.27
CA ILE A 24 9.99 18.76 -2.90
C ILE A 24 8.84 19.22 -3.79
N LEU A 25 8.70 20.54 -4.00
CA LEU A 25 7.64 21.10 -4.83
C LEU A 25 7.80 20.64 -6.28
N ASP A 26 9.01 20.72 -6.83
CA ASP A 26 9.33 20.21 -8.17
C ASP A 26 8.99 18.72 -8.28
N ALA A 27 9.37 17.91 -7.30
CA ALA A 27 9.06 16.48 -7.29
C ALA A 27 7.53 16.21 -7.27
N ILE A 28 6.75 17.01 -6.54
CA ILE A 28 5.29 16.85 -6.46
C ILE A 28 4.62 17.25 -7.78
N PHE A 29 5.06 18.36 -8.40
CA PHE A 29 4.42 18.90 -9.60
C PHE A 29 4.90 18.23 -10.90
N GLU A 30 6.16 17.81 -10.97
CA GLU A 30 6.70 17.13 -12.15
C GLU A 30 6.31 15.65 -12.20
N LYS A 31 6.13 14.99 -11.05
CA LYS A 31 5.84 13.55 -11.01
C LYS A 31 4.35 13.29 -10.80
N ARG A 32 3.71 12.70 -11.82
CA ARG A 32 2.28 12.31 -11.79
C ARG A 32 1.93 11.40 -10.62
N TYR A 33 2.83 10.47 -10.24
CA TYR A 33 2.62 9.63 -9.07
C TYR A 33 2.63 10.46 -7.78
N ALA A 34 3.59 11.36 -7.59
CA ALA A 34 3.70 12.19 -6.39
C ALA A 34 2.46 13.09 -6.24
N LEU A 35 1.99 13.69 -7.34
CA LEU A 35 0.76 14.46 -7.38
C LEU A 35 -0.46 13.67 -6.88
N ALA A 36 -0.63 12.43 -7.33
CA ALA A 36 -1.74 11.57 -6.88
C ALA A 36 -1.64 11.20 -5.39
N GLY A 37 -0.42 10.94 -4.90
CA GLY A 37 -0.17 10.66 -3.48
C GLY A 37 -0.44 11.88 -2.60
N PHE A 38 0.00 13.05 -3.03
CA PHE A 38 -0.25 14.32 -2.36
C PHE A 38 -1.75 14.66 -2.33
N ALA A 39 -2.46 14.47 -3.45
CA ALA A 39 -3.92 14.66 -3.49
C ALA A 39 -4.65 13.70 -2.52
N ALA A 40 -4.24 12.43 -2.45
CA ALA A 40 -4.78 11.48 -1.49
C ALA A 40 -4.53 11.93 -0.04
N PHE A 41 -3.32 12.43 0.26
CA PHE A 41 -2.97 12.96 1.56
C PHE A 41 -3.83 14.17 1.95
N LEU A 42 -4.04 15.12 1.04
CA LEU A 42 -4.91 16.28 1.26
C LEU A 42 -6.36 15.90 1.56
N ILE A 43 -6.87 14.80 0.99
CA ILE A 43 -8.19 14.26 1.34
C ILE A 43 -8.17 13.59 2.71
N LEU A 44 -7.13 12.81 3.02
CA LEU A 44 -7.03 12.10 4.31
C LEU A 44 -6.84 13.05 5.49
N LEU A 45 -6.22 14.21 5.30
CA LEU A 45 -5.97 15.20 6.34
C LEU A 45 -7.24 15.70 7.06
N PRO A 46 -8.28 16.23 6.37
CA PRO A 46 -9.53 16.61 7.01
C PRO A 46 -10.30 15.41 7.57
N LEU A 47 -10.19 14.23 6.96
CA LEU A 47 -10.79 13.00 7.52
C LEU A 47 -10.16 12.63 8.87
N ALA A 48 -8.82 12.74 8.99
CA ALA A 48 -8.11 12.47 10.22
C ALA A 48 -8.46 13.49 11.31
N ILE A 49 -8.51 14.78 10.97
CA ILE A 49 -8.91 15.86 11.90
C ILE A 49 -10.36 15.66 12.37
N THR A 50 -11.26 15.26 11.47
CA THR A 50 -12.68 15.02 11.79
C THR A 50 -12.97 13.62 12.36
N SER A 51 -11.94 12.84 12.70
CA SER A 51 -12.10 11.52 13.33
C SER A 51 -12.40 11.59 14.84
N THR A 52 -12.31 12.77 15.45
CA THR A 52 -12.65 12.96 16.87
C THR A 52 -14.15 12.84 17.13
N THR A 53 -14.52 12.28 18.28
CA THR A 53 -15.91 12.13 18.72
C THR A 53 -16.66 13.46 18.79
N TRP A 54 -15.95 14.55 19.15
CA TRP A 54 -16.50 15.92 19.13
C TRP A 54 -16.89 16.38 17.72
N ALA A 55 -16.01 16.19 16.73
CA ALA A 55 -16.26 16.57 15.34
C ALA A 55 -17.41 15.74 14.73
N GLN A 56 -17.47 14.44 15.03
CA GLN A 56 -18.56 13.56 14.61
C GLN A 56 -19.93 14.07 15.08
N ARG A 57 -20.02 14.42 16.38
CA ARG A 57 -21.26 14.96 16.97
C ARG A 57 -21.62 16.34 16.41
N LYS A 58 -20.63 17.21 16.18
CA LYS A 58 -20.85 18.58 15.68
C LYS A 58 -21.27 18.63 14.21
N LEU A 59 -20.70 17.77 13.34
CA LEU A 59 -21.00 17.77 11.90
C LEU A 59 -22.22 16.90 11.51
N GLY A 60 -22.59 15.91 12.32
CA GLY A 60 -23.79 15.08 12.10
C GLY A 60 -23.86 14.46 10.70
N LYS A 61 -24.86 14.84 9.89
CA LYS A 61 -25.06 14.31 8.52
C LYS A 61 -23.93 14.72 7.55
N ARG A 62 -23.31 15.89 7.74
CA ARG A 62 -22.20 16.35 6.89
C ARG A 62 -20.93 15.53 7.11
N TRP A 63 -20.75 14.95 8.30
CA TRP A 63 -19.61 14.08 8.60
C TRP A 63 -19.58 12.84 7.70
N ARG A 64 -20.75 12.20 7.49
CA ARG A 64 -20.88 11.06 6.57
C ARG A 64 -20.54 11.45 5.13
N ALA A 65 -20.97 12.63 4.69
CA ALA A 65 -20.65 13.11 3.35
C ALA A 65 -19.14 13.32 3.16
N LEU A 66 -18.47 13.89 4.17
CA LEU A 66 -17.02 14.10 4.18
C LEU A 66 -16.26 12.76 4.23
N HIS A 67 -16.70 11.81 5.06
CA HIS A 67 -16.03 10.50 5.16
C HIS A 67 -16.17 9.62 3.90
N ARG A 68 -17.14 9.89 3.01
CA ARG A 68 -17.20 9.20 1.70
C ARG A 68 -16.00 9.50 0.80
N TRP A 69 -15.30 10.62 1.03
CA TRP A 69 -14.09 10.94 0.29
C TRP A 69 -12.95 9.94 0.55
N VAL A 70 -13.06 9.08 1.58
CA VAL A 70 -12.10 8.00 1.82
C VAL A 70 -12.01 7.02 0.64
N TYR A 71 -13.10 6.81 -0.10
CA TYR A 71 -13.10 5.95 -1.28
C TYR A 71 -12.29 6.57 -2.43
N LEU A 72 -12.42 7.90 -2.61
CA LEU A 72 -11.62 8.64 -3.59
C LEU A 72 -10.14 8.65 -3.19
N ALA A 73 -9.83 8.86 -1.92
CA ALA A 73 -8.47 8.77 -1.40
C ALA A 73 -7.87 7.36 -1.61
N GLY A 74 -8.66 6.30 -1.39
CA GLY A 74 -8.25 4.92 -1.67
C GLY A 74 -7.94 4.69 -3.15
N LEU A 75 -8.78 5.21 -4.06
CA LEU A 75 -8.52 5.13 -5.49
C LEU A 75 -7.24 5.87 -5.90
N LEU A 76 -7.05 7.09 -5.39
CA LEU A 76 -5.82 7.87 -5.63
C LEU A 76 -4.58 7.17 -5.08
N ALA A 77 -4.67 6.50 -3.93
CA ALA A 77 -3.56 5.74 -3.36
C ALA A 77 -3.17 4.54 -4.25
N ILE A 78 -4.16 3.83 -4.82
CA ILE A 78 -3.90 2.75 -5.79
C ILE A 78 -3.24 3.33 -7.04
N LEU A 79 -3.75 4.44 -7.58
CA LEU A 79 -3.15 5.09 -8.75
C LEU A 79 -1.71 5.56 -8.49
N HIS A 80 -1.45 6.17 -7.33
CA HIS A 80 -0.11 6.56 -6.89
C HIS A 80 0.85 5.36 -6.93
N TYR A 81 0.44 4.22 -6.37
CA TYR A 81 1.25 3.00 -6.37
C TYR A 81 1.47 2.44 -7.78
N VAL A 82 0.42 2.36 -8.61
CA VAL A 82 0.52 1.84 -9.98
C VAL A 82 1.47 2.68 -10.83
N TRP A 83 1.43 4.00 -10.70
CA TRP A 83 2.36 4.88 -11.40
C TRP A 83 3.78 4.82 -10.84
N LEU A 84 3.94 4.67 -9.51
CA LEU A 84 5.25 4.49 -8.89
C LEU A 84 5.96 3.23 -9.41
N VAL A 85 5.22 2.13 -9.60
CA VAL A 85 5.77 0.86 -10.09
C VAL A 85 6.21 0.95 -11.56
N LYS A 86 5.63 1.83 -12.38
CA LYS A 86 6.02 2.01 -13.79
C LYS A 86 7.38 2.69 -13.98
N GLU A 87 7.76 3.58 -13.08
CA GLU A 87 9.05 4.30 -13.14
C GLU A 87 10.21 3.48 -12.55
N ALA A 88 9.93 2.40 -11.82
CA ALA A 88 10.92 1.62 -11.08
C ALA A 88 11.49 0.41 -11.86
N TYR A 89 11.86 0.60 -13.14
CA TYR A 89 12.70 -0.38 -13.83
C TYR A 89 14.18 -0.06 -13.58
N SER A 90 14.74 -0.56 -12.47
CA SER A 90 16.17 -0.99 -12.47
C SER A 90 16.66 -1.66 -11.19
N LYS A 91 16.04 -1.47 -10.01
CA LYS A 91 16.54 -2.08 -8.75
C LYS A 91 15.47 -2.72 -7.85
N PRO A 92 14.27 -2.13 -7.63
CA PRO A 92 13.27 -2.70 -6.71
C PRO A 92 12.50 -3.90 -7.28
N ALA A 93 12.32 -3.97 -8.61
CA ALA A 93 11.61 -5.07 -9.28
C ALA A 93 12.32 -6.43 -9.13
N PHE A 94 13.65 -6.45 -9.03
CA PHE A 94 14.43 -7.67 -8.79
C PHE A 94 14.17 -8.25 -7.40
N TYR A 95 14.21 -7.41 -6.36
CA TYR A 95 13.88 -7.82 -5.00
C TYR A 95 12.40 -8.19 -4.86
N GLY A 96 11.49 -7.44 -5.50
CA GLY A 96 10.06 -7.78 -5.54
C GLY A 96 9.78 -9.11 -6.25
N GLY A 97 10.45 -9.38 -7.37
CA GLY A 97 10.38 -10.66 -8.09
C GLY A 97 10.96 -11.82 -7.28
N LEU A 98 12.10 -11.62 -6.62
CA LEU A 98 12.70 -12.61 -5.73
C LEU A 98 11.79 -12.92 -4.53
N LEU A 99 11.17 -11.90 -3.94
CA LEU A 99 10.25 -12.07 -2.82
C LEU A 99 8.93 -12.73 -3.26
N LEU A 100 8.40 -12.39 -4.44
CA LEU A 100 7.27 -13.10 -5.06
C LEU A 100 7.59 -14.58 -5.36
N LEU A 101 8.79 -14.87 -5.88
CA LEU A 101 9.26 -16.25 -6.11
C LEU A 101 9.34 -17.03 -4.79
N LEU A 102 9.95 -16.44 -3.76
CA LEU A 102 10.02 -17.01 -2.42
C LEU A 102 8.63 -17.19 -1.79
N LEU A 103 7.69 -16.27 -2.04
CA LEU A 103 6.32 -16.36 -1.55
C LEU A 103 5.53 -17.45 -2.29
N LEU A 104 5.70 -17.59 -3.60
CA LEU A 104 5.12 -18.67 -4.42
C LEU A 104 5.62 -20.04 -3.98
N LEU A 105 6.91 -20.17 -3.66
CA LEU A 105 7.49 -21.38 -3.06
C LEU A 105 6.92 -21.67 -1.65
N ARG A 106 6.45 -20.64 -0.95
CA ARG A 106 5.88 -20.73 0.40
C ARG A 106 4.37 -20.97 0.43
N LEU A 107 3.66 -20.76 -0.68
CA LEU A 107 2.24 -21.06 -0.74
C LEU A 107 1.99 -22.57 -0.54
N LYS A 108 1.00 -22.89 0.30
CA LYS A 108 0.59 -24.24 0.70
C LYS A 108 0.20 -25.24 -0.42
N PRO A 109 -0.09 -24.89 -1.70
CA PRO A 109 -0.42 -25.90 -2.71
C PRO A 109 0.73 -26.87 -3.02
N ILE A 110 1.99 -26.44 -2.88
CA ILE A 110 3.17 -27.30 -3.12
C ILE A 110 3.42 -28.25 -1.93
N LYS A 111 3.21 -27.77 -0.70
CA LYS A 111 3.26 -28.63 0.50
C LYS A 111 2.19 -29.74 0.48
N LEU A 112 1.02 -29.48 -0.11
CA LEU A 112 -0.07 -30.45 -0.19
C LEU A 112 0.15 -31.51 -1.29
N LYS A 113 0.81 -31.18 -2.40
CA LYS A 113 1.19 -32.17 -3.43
C LYS A 113 2.20 -33.20 -2.88
N ILE A 114 3.14 -32.75 -2.05
CA ILE A 114 4.13 -33.63 -1.38
C ILE A 114 3.45 -34.51 -0.30
N GLY A 115 2.47 -33.98 0.44
CA GLY A 115 1.71 -34.76 1.42
C GLY A 115 0.70 -35.77 0.81
N GLN A 116 0.34 -35.62 -0.46
CA GLN A 116 -0.48 -36.61 -1.19
C GLN A 116 0.38 -37.76 -1.73
N TRP A 117 1.61 -37.49 -2.17
CA TRP A 117 2.56 -38.51 -2.61
C TRP A 117 2.97 -39.46 -1.47
N GLN A 118 3.25 -38.93 -0.26
CA GLN A 118 3.55 -39.77 0.91
C GLN A 118 2.37 -40.66 1.37
N ARG A 119 1.12 -40.23 1.14
CA ARG A 119 -0.08 -41.02 1.48
C ARG A 119 -0.34 -42.16 0.50
N GLN A 120 0.03 -41.99 -0.77
CA GLN A 120 -0.02 -43.08 -1.76
C GLN A 120 1.01 -44.18 -1.45
N TRP A 121 2.22 -43.81 -1.07
CA TRP A 121 3.26 -44.78 -0.67
C TRP A 121 2.93 -45.60 0.58
N ARG A 122 2.25 -45.03 1.58
CA ARG A 122 1.82 -45.80 2.78
C ARG A 122 0.70 -46.79 2.50
N ARG A 123 -0.19 -46.52 1.55
CA ARG A 123 -1.29 -47.44 1.19
C ARG A 123 -0.78 -48.64 0.39
N ALA A 124 0.20 -48.44 -0.49
CA ALA A 124 0.82 -49.54 -1.26
C ALA A 124 1.57 -50.55 -0.36
N ARG A 125 2.03 -50.13 0.83
CA ARG A 125 2.78 -50.97 1.77
C ARG A 125 1.90 -51.76 2.76
N LEU A 126 0.60 -51.47 2.82
CA LEU A 126 -0.37 -52.15 3.68
C LEU A 126 -1.33 -53.07 2.89
N ALA A 127 -1.18 -53.10 1.56
CA ALA A 127 -1.99 -53.87 0.63
C ALA A 127 -1.23 -55.08 0.03
N GLY A 128 -0.07 -55.41 0.58
CA GLY A 128 0.67 -56.66 0.36
C GLY A 128 0.98 -57.29 1.70
#